data_AF-A0A060SH19-F1
#
_entry.id   AF-A0A060SH19-F1
#
_cell.length_a   1.000
_cell.length_b   1.000
_cell.length_c   1.000
_cell.angle_alpha   90.00
_cell.angle_beta   90.00
_cell.angle_gamma   90.00
#
_symmetry.space_group_name_H-M   'P 1'
#
loop_
_entity.id
_entity.type
_entity.pdbx_description
1 polymer ?
#
loop_
_entity_poly.entity_id
_entity_poly.type
_entity_poly.pdbx_seq_one_letter_code
_entity_poly.pdbx_strand_id
1 'polypeptide(L)'
;MPVQQKAKIYQEEWERRLHDVQVSKEDLNQLVMDYLVIEGYKTAAEEFSKEAGMESPVDFDSIENRMNIREALQRGDVGEAITRVNDLNPEILDTNPSLYFHLQQQKLIEYIRQGKIAEALQFAQEELAPRGEESPEFLSELERTMALLAFESSPMMPASVSELLSPAQRMKTAAEVNAAILESFSQGKEAKLVSLLRLLCWGEAMLEERADLPKGKQEDNNQMIAREKLTGA
;
A
#
# COMPACT_ATOMS: atom_id res chain seq x y z
N MET A 1 16.28 -0.96 41.39
CA MET A 1 15.45 -0.04 40.58
C MET A 1 14.06 0.01 41.20
N PRO A 2 13.51 1.17 41.59
CA PRO A 2 12.15 1.22 42.12
C PRO A 2 11.16 0.92 40.99
N VAL A 3 10.28 -0.05 41.21
CA VAL A 3 9.19 -0.40 40.30
C VAL A 3 8.23 0.80 40.29
N GLN A 4 8.15 1.53 39.17
CA GLN A 4 7.16 2.59 39.01
C GLN A 4 5.76 1.97 39.12
N GLN A 5 4.99 2.44 40.10
CA GLN A 5 3.65 1.94 40.38
C GLN A 5 2.73 2.42 39.26
N LYS A 6 2.11 1.48 38.52
CA LYS A 6 1.19 1.81 37.42
C LYS A 6 0.01 2.61 37.95
N ALA A 7 -0.37 3.67 37.22
CA ALA A 7 -1.55 4.46 37.56
C ALA A 7 -2.82 3.60 37.35
N LYS A 8 -3.70 3.52 38.35
CA LYS A 8 -4.99 2.81 38.21
C LYS A 8 -6.04 3.81 37.74
N ILE A 9 -6.65 3.55 36.58
CA ILE A 9 -7.77 4.33 36.07
C ILE A 9 -9.01 3.45 36.18
N TYR A 10 -10.04 3.94 36.87
CA TYR A 10 -11.29 3.20 37.04
C TYR A 10 -12.21 3.42 35.84
N GLN A 11 -13.12 2.46 35.59
CA GLN A 11 -14.04 2.47 34.46
C GLN A 11 -14.86 3.76 34.37
N GLU A 12 -15.38 4.27 35.49
CA GLU A 12 -16.16 5.51 35.53
C GLU A 12 -15.34 6.74 35.08
N GLU A 13 -14.07 6.81 35.50
CA GLU A 13 -13.17 7.90 35.11
C GLU A 13 -12.80 7.80 33.63
N TRP A 14 -12.60 6.57 33.12
CA TRP A 14 -12.35 6.31 31.71
C TRP A 14 -13.54 6.70 30.83
N GLU A 15 -14.74 6.24 31.19
CA GLU A 15 -15.97 6.56 30.46
C GLU A 15 -16.24 8.06 30.47
N ARG A 16 -16.04 8.74 31.60
CA ARG A 16 -16.16 10.21 31.68
C ARG A 16 -15.19 10.90 30.72
N ARG A 17 -13.91 10.53 30.76
CA ARG A 17 -12.90 11.12 29.85
C ARG A 17 -13.23 10.85 28.39
N LEU A 18 -13.78 9.68 28.07
CA LEU A 18 -14.22 9.34 26.72
C LEU A 18 -15.41 10.20 26.26
N HIS A 19 -16.37 10.48 27.14
CA HIS A 19 -17.51 11.37 26.84
C HIS A 19 -17.09 12.84 26.70
N ASP A 20 -16.03 13.26 27.40
CA ASP A 20 -15.48 14.62 27.29
C ASP A 20 -14.82 14.86 25.92
N VAL A 21 -14.43 13.81 25.18
CA VAL A 21 -13.89 13.91 23.82
C VAL A 21 -15.03 14.12 22.83
N GLN A 22 -15.12 15.34 22.30
CA GLN A 22 -16.07 15.69 21.25
C GLN A 22 -15.47 15.40 19.88
N VAL A 23 -16.04 14.43 19.16
CA VAL A 23 -15.73 14.16 17.75
C VAL A 23 -16.95 14.54 16.94
N SER A 24 -16.79 15.43 15.95
CA SER A 24 -17.91 15.83 15.11
C SER A 24 -18.28 14.71 14.14
N LYS A 25 -19.57 14.63 13.78
CA LYS A 25 -20.04 13.71 12.74
C LYS A 25 -19.38 14.01 11.38
N GLU A 26 -19.07 15.29 11.13
CA GLU A 26 -18.39 15.73 9.90
C GLU A 26 -16.97 15.18 9.80
N ASP A 27 -16.18 15.26 10.89
CA ASP A 27 -14.83 14.69 10.94
C ASP A 27 -14.85 13.17 10.71
N LEU A 28 -15.80 12.48 11.34
CA LEU A 28 -15.99 11.04 11.15
C LEU A 28 -16.33 10.70 9.70
N ASN A 29 -17.26 11.43 9.11
CA ASN A 29 -17.63 11.20 7.72
C ASN A 29 -16.46 11.49 6.77
N GLN A 30 -15.65 12.53 7.04
CA GLN A 30 -14.45 12.82 6.26
C GLN A 30 -13.40 11.71 6.36
N LEU A 31 -13.23 11.10 7.54
CA LEU A 31 -12.33 9.96 7.73
C LEU A 31 -12.81 8.72 6.98
N VAL A 32 -14.12 8.44 7.00
CA VAL A 32 -14.69 7.32 6.24
C VAL A 32 -14.55 7.57 4.74
N MET A 33 -14.86 8.78 4.27
CA MET A 33 -14.69 9.14 2.85
C MET A 33 -13.23 8.99 2.40
N ASP A 34 -12.28 9.52 3.17
CA ASP A 34 -10.84 9.40 2.92
C ASP A 34 -10.41 7.92 2.77
N TYR A 35 -10.90 7.05 3.67
CA TYR A 35 -10.65 5.62 3.58
C TYR A 35 -11.25 4.98 2.32
N LEU A 36 -12.53 5.24 2.01
CA LEU A 36 -13.19 4.67 0.83
C LEU A 36 -12.49 5.10 -0.46
N VAL A 37 -12.08 6.36 -0.53
CA VAL A 37 -11.34 6.93 -1.66
C VAL A 37 -9.96 6.28 -1.79
N ILE A 38 -9.18 6.17 -0.71
CA ILE A 38 -7.80 5.68 -0.74
C ILE A 38 -7.74 4.15 -0.93
N GLU A 39 -8.67 3.39 -0.39
CA GLU A 39 -8.73 1.94 -0.62
C GLU A 39 -9.34 1.57 -1.99
N GLY A 40 -10.09 2.51 -2.58
CA GLY A 40 -10.62 2.39 -3.93
C GLY A 40 -12.05 1.87 -4.02
N TYR A 41 -12.81 1.98 -2.95
CA TYR A 41 -14.20 1.53 -2.88
C TYR A 41 -15.16 2.54 -3.54
N LYS A 42 -15.11 2.66 -4.87
CA LYS A 42 -15.91 3.64 -5.66
C LYS A 42 -17.39 3.65 -5.29
N THR A 43 -18.08 2.52 -5.45
CA THR A 43 -19.54 2.44 -5.20
C THR A 43 -19.89 2.82 -3.76
N ALA A 44 -19.07 2.42 -2.79
CA ALA A 44 -19.28 2.78 -1.40
C ALA A 44 -19.05 4.27 -1.17
N ALA A 45 -18.02 4.86 -1.77
CA ALA A 45 -17.75 6.30 -1.69
C ALA A 45 -18.89 7.14 -2.30
N GLU A 46 -19.44 6.71 -3.44
CA GLU A 46 -20.56 7.37 -4.12
C GLU A 46 -21.84 7.35 -3.28
N GLU A 47 -22.23 6.18 -2.78
CA GLU A 47 -23.43 6.05 -1.95
C GLU A 47 -23.25 6.77 -0.61
N PHE A 48 -22.06 6.68 -0.01
CA PHE A 48 -21.74 7.37 1.24
C PHE A 48 -21.78 8.88 1.08
N SER A 49 -21.26 9.44 -0.02
CA SER A 49 -21.33 10.89 -0.33
C SER A 49 -22.79 11.38 -0.38
N LYS A 50 -23.67 10.62 -1.06
CA LYS A 50 -25.10 10.95 -1.18
C LYS A 50 -25.80 10.90 0.18
N GLU A 51 -25.57 9.85 0.96
CA GLU A 51 -26.23 9.66 2.26
C GLU A 51 -25.72 10.63 3.33
N ALA A 52 -24.41 10.88 3.35
CA ALA A 52 -23.79 11.81 4.29
C ALA A 52 -24.00 13.29 3.91
N GLY A 53 -24.51 13.57 2.71
CA GLY A 53 -24.69 14.93 2.19
C GLY A 53 -23.36 15.66 1.99
N MET A 54 -22.29 14.92 1.68
CA MET A 54 -20.95 15.46 1.53
C MET A 54 -20.61 15.71 0.06
N GLU A 55 -19.94 16.83 -0.21
CA GLU A 55 -19.25 17.00 -1.50
C GLU A 55 -18.04 16.07 -1.54
N SER A 56 -17.93 15.29 -2.62
CA SER A 56 -16.77 14.42 -2.80
C SER A 56 -15.52 15.26 -3.03
N PRO A 57 -14.43 15.03 -2.27
CA PRO A 57 -13.16 15.73 -2.50
C PRO A 57 -12.48 15.30 -3.80
N VAL A 58 -12.95 14.22 -4.43
CA VAL A 58 -12.33 13.58 -5.59
C VAL A 58 -13.36 13.24 -6.66
N ASP A 59 -12.88 13.19 -7.90
CA ASP A 59 -13.64 12.61 -9.00
C ASP A 59 -13.73 11.08 -8.83
N PHE A 60 -14.94 10.51 -8.82
CA PHE A 60 -15.12 9.07 -8.68
C PHE A 60 -14.52 8.27 -9.85
N ASP A 61 -14.37 8.90 -11.02
CA ASP A 61 -13.70 8.27 -12.16
C ASP A 61 -12.18 8.15 -11.93
N SER A 62 -11.58 9.03 -11.12
CA SER A 62 -10.18 8.89 -10.71
C SER A 62 -9.96 7.63 -9.85
N ILE A 63 -10.96 7.25 -9.04
CA ILE A 63 -10.92 6.02 -8.23
C ILE A 63 -10.94 4.80 -9.14
N GLU A 64 -11.85 4.78 -10.12
CA GLU A 64 -11.95 3.67 -11.07
C GLU A 64 -10.68 3.49 -11.89
N ASN A 65 -10.12 4.59 -12.41
CA ASN A 65 -8.86 4.55 -13.17
C ASN A 65 -7.72 3.96 -12.34
N ARG A 66 -7.60 4.36 -11.08
CA ARG A 66 -6.59 3.83 -10.15
C ARG A 66 -6.79 2.34 -9.86
N MET A 67 -8.03 1.89 -9.68
CA MET A 67 -8.33 0.47 -9.50
C MET A 67 -8.01 -0.35 -10.75
N ASN A 68 -8.34 0.14 -11.93
CA ASN A 68 -8.01 -0.51 -13.20
C ASN A 68 -6.49 -0.68 -13.39
N ILE A 69 -5.70 0.33 -13.01
CA ILE A 69 -4.22 0.25 -13.02
C ILE A 69 -3.74 -0.81 -12.02
N ARG A 70 -4.27 -0.81 -10.79
CA ARG A 70 -3.92 -1.77 -9.74
C ARG A 70 -4.21 -3.20 -10.19
N GLU A 71 -5.39 -3.44 -10.76
CA GLU A 71 -5.79 -4.74 -11.27
C GLU A 71 -4.91 -5.22 -12.44
N ALA A 72 -4.56 -4.33 -13.38
CA ALA A 72 -3.66 -4.66 -14.49
C ALA A 72 -2.31 -5.17 -13.94
N LEU A 73 -1.73 -4.49 -12.95
CA LEU A 73 -0.49 -4.92 -12.30
C LEU A 73 -0.64 -6.25 -11.55
N GLN A 74 -1.74 -6.46 -10.83
CA GLN A 74 -2.01 -7.72 -10.13
C GLN A 74 -2.15 -8.91 -11.10
N ARG A 75 -2.77 -8.70 -12.28
CA ARG A 75 -2.85 -9.69 -13.36
C ARG A 75 -1.50 -9.92 -14.07
N GLY A 76 -0.54 -9.01 -13.90
CA GLY A 76 0.76 -9.06 -14.57
C GLY A 76 0.75 -8.38 -15.95
N ASP A 77 -0.28 -7.60 -16.29
CA ASP A 77 -0.29 -6.76 -17.49
C ASP A 77 0.34 -5.40 -17.17
N VAL A 78 1.67 -5.40 -17.05
CA VAL A 78 2.44 -4.20 -16.73
C VAL A 78 2.42 -3.19 -17.90
N GLY A 79 2.28 -3.67 -19.13
CA GLY A 79 2.21 -2.81 -20.31
C GLY A 79 0.93 -1.96 -20.33
N GLU A 80 -0.21 -2.59 -20.05
CA GLU A 80 -1.48 -1.89 -19.87
C GLU A 80 -1.39 -0.87 -18.72
N ALA A 81 -0.81 -1.27 -17.58
CA ALA A 81 -0.67 -0.40 -16.42
C ALA A 81 0.16 0.85 -16.73
N ILE A 82 1.32 0.72 -17.38
CA ILE A 82 2.17 1.86 -17.77
C ILE A 82 1.41 2.82 -18.69
N THR A 83 0.69 2.27 -19.68
CA THR A 83 -0.10 3.08 -20.62
C THR A 83 -1.15 3.90 -19.87
N ARG A 84 -1.92 3.25 -19.00
CA ARG A 84 -2.96 3.90 -18.20
C ARG A 84 -2.40 4.93 -17.21
N VAL A 85 -1.24 4.69 -16.62
CA VAL A 85 -0.57 5.69 -15.75
C VAL A 85 -0.20 6.94 -16.55
N ASN A 86 0.38 6.77 -17.73
CA ASN A 86 0.73 7.90 -18.60
C ASN A 86 -0.50 8.66 -19.13
N ASP A 87 -1.57 7.94 -19.47
CA ASP A 87 -2.85 8.54 -19.89
C ASP A 87 -3.49 9.36 -18.75
N LEU A 88 -3.33 8.89 -17.50
CA LEU A 88 -3.84 9.57 -16.31
C LEU A 88 -3.01 10.81 -15.98
N ASN A 89 -1.68 10.67 -15.93
CA ASN A 89 -0.75 11.77 -15.75
C ASN A 89 0.67 11.34 -16.21
N PRO A 90 1.18 11.89 -17.34
CA PRO A 90 2.49 11.52 -17.86
C PRO A 90 3.64 11.91 -16.94
N GLU A 91 3.47 12.92 -16.08
CA GLU A 91 4.52 13.39 -15.18
C GLU A 91 4.84 12.38 -14.06
N ILE A 92 3.93 11.45 -13.74
CA ILE A 92 4.13 10.48 -12.64
C ILE A 92 5.39 9.64 -12.86
N LEU A 93 5.60 9.16 -14.08
CA LEU A 93 6.74 8.31 -14.41
C LEU A 93 8.00 9.13 -14.72
N ASP A 94 7.83 10.31 -15.32
CA ASP A 94 8.94 11.21 -15.65
C ASP A 94 9.61 11.80 -14.39
N THR A 95 8.82 12.07 -13.35
CA THR A 95 9.33 12.66 -12.10
C THR A 95 9.78 11.63 -11.06
N ASN A 96 9.53 10.34 -11.31
CA ASN A 96 9.86 9.25 -10.39
C ASN A 96 10.65 8.11 -11.08
N PRO A 97 11.98 8.27 -11.26
CA PRO A 97 12.82 7.26 -11.90
C PRO A 97 12.80 5.90 -11.21
N SER A 98 12.67 5.87 -9.87
CA SER A 98 12.58 4.63 -9.10
C SER A 98 11.30 3.85 -9.41
N LEU A 99 10.16 4.54 -9.46
CA LEU A 99 8.89 3.92 -9.83
C LEU A 99 8.91 3.37 -11.25
N TYR A 100 9.45 4.16 -12.19
CA TYR A 100 9.62 3.71 -13.57
C TYR A 100 10.49 2.46 -13.63
N PHE A 101 11.62 2.44 -12.92
CA PHE A 101 12.50 1.28 -12.85
C PHE A 101 11.78 0.04 -12.30
N HIS A 102 11.05 0.15 -11.18
CA HIS A 102 10.31 -0.97 -10.61
C HIS A 102 9.21 -1.50 -11.54
N LEU A 103 8.54 -0.63 -12.30
CA LEU A 103 7.59 -1.06 -13.33
C LEU A 103 8.29 -1.84 -14.46
N GLN A 104 9.42 -1.36 -14.96
CA GLN A 104 10.18 -2.10 -15.98
C GLN A 104 10.75 -3.42 -15.42
N GLN A 105 11.22 -3.43 -14.18
CA GLN A 105 11.65 -4.66 -13.48
C GLN A 105 10.50 -5.65 -13.36
N GLN A 106 9.30 -5.21 -12.99
CA GLN A 106 8.11 -6.07 -12.95
C GLN A 106 7.80 -6.63 -14.34
N LYS A 107 7.89 -5.82 -15.40
CA LYS A 107 7.69 -6.26 -16.79
C LYS A 107 8.70 -7.33 -17.20
N LEU A 108 9.98 -7.17 -16.81
CA LEU A 108 11.02 -8.19 -17.01
C LEU A 108 10.65 -9.50 -16.29
N ILE A 109 10.22 -9.43 -15.03
CA ILE A 109 9.76 -10.60 -14.26
C ILE A 109 8.61 -11.31 -14.98
N GLU A 110 7.65 -10.57 -15.58
CA GLU A 110 6.56 -11.16 -16.35
C GLU A 110 7.05 -11.86 -17.64
N TYR A 111 8.04 -11.31 -18.34
CA TYR A 111 8.65 -12.00 -19.49
C TYR A 111 9.31 -13.32 -19.07
N ILE A 112 10.07 -13.31 -17.97
CA ILE A 112 10.71 -14.51 -17.41
C ILE A 112 9.64 -15.54 -17.01
N ARG A 113 8.58 -15.11 -16.32
CA ARG A 113 7.47 -15.97 -15.90
C ARG A 113 6.73 -16.61 -17.09
N GLN A 114 6.65 -15.91 -18.23
CA GLN A 114 6.04 -16.41 -19.47
C GLN A 114 6.98 -17.30 -20.30
N GLY A 115 8.23 -17.50 -19.87
CA GLY A 115 9.23 -18.26 -20.64
C GLY A 115 9.78 -17.54 -21.86
N LYS A 116 9.52 -16.23 -21.99
CA LYS A 116 9.98 -15.38 -23.10
C LYS A 116 11.40 -14.88 -22.83
N ILE A 117 12.35 -15.81 -22.80
CA ILE A 117 13.72 -15.54 -22.34
C ILE A 117 14.47 -14.60 -23.29
N ALA A 118 14.30 -14.75 -24.59
CA ALA A 118 14.98 -13.90 -25.57
C ALA A 118 14.52 -12.44 -25.44
N GLU A 119 13.20 -12.24 -25.31
CA GLU A 119 12.59 -10.93 -25.10
C GLU A 119 12.97 -10.34 -23.75
N ALA A 120 13.03 -11.15 -22.69
CA ALA A 120 13.50 -10.72 -21.37
C ALA A 120 14.95 -10.21 -21.42
N LEU A 121 15.85 -10.94 -22.08
CA LEU A 121 17.25 -10.56 -22.21
C LEU A 121 17.43 -9.27 -23.02
N GLN A 122 16.74 -9.17 -24.16
CA GLN A 122 16.76 -7.97 -24.98
C GLN A 122 16.24 -6.77 -24.20
N PHE A 123 15.08 -6.92 -23.54
CA PHE A 123 14.47 -5.86 -22.74
C PHE A 123 15.37 -5.42 -21.58
N ALA A 124 16.00 -6.36 -20.87
CA ALA A 124 16.93 -6.04 -19.80
C ALA A 124 18.13 -5.21 -20.29
N GLN A 125 18.68 -5.53 -21.47
CA GLN A 125 19.80 -4.82 -22.06
C GLN A 125 19.43 -3.42 -22.56
N GLU A 126 18.27 -3.27 -23.20
CA GLU A 126 17.84 -2.00 -23.79
C GLU A 126 17.30 -1.02 -22.74
N GLU A 127 16.51 -1.50 -21.78
CA GLU A 127 15.79 -0.63 -20.84
C GLU A 127 16.41 -0.56 -19.45
N LEU A 128 16.85 -1.69 -18.88
CA LEU A 128 17.24 -1.75 -17.47
C LEU A 128 18.75 -1.56 -17.26
N ALA A 129 19.59 -2.08 -18.16
CA ALA A 129 21.04 -2.01 -18.01
C ALA A 129 21.59 -0.57 -17.96
N PRO A 130 21.17 0.39 -18.82
CA PRO A 130 21.63 1.77 -18.73
C PRO A 130 21.32 2.41 -17.37
N ARG A 131 20.16 2.09 -16.79
CA ARG A 131 19.73 2.61 -15.47
C ARG A 131 20.49 1.95 -14.31
N GLY A 132 20.88 0.68 -14.46
CA GLY A 132 21.75 -0.02 -13.51
C GLY A 132 23.17 0.56 -13.49
N GLU A 133 23.71 1.00 -14.63
CA GLU A 133 25.03 1.65 -14.68
C GLU A 133 25.05 2.99 -13.93
N GLU A 134 23.93 3.72 -13.95
CA GLU A 134 23.78 5.00 -13.27
C GLU A 134 23.49 4.87 -11.76
N SER A 135 22.94 3.75 -11.31
CA SER A 135 22.51 3.53 -9.93
C SER A 135 22.89 2.13 -9.41
N PRO A 136 23.79 2.04 -8.41
CA PRO A 136 24.19 0.76 -7.80
C PRO A 136 23.03 -0.02 -7.17
N GLU A 137 22.00 0.69 -6.69
CA GLU A 137 20.79 0.07 -6.13
C GLU A 137 19.99 -0.64 -7.23
N PHE A 138 19.80 0.03 -8.37
CA PHE A 138 19.12 -0.55 -9.53
C PHE A 138 19.90 -1.71 -10.13
N LEU A 139 21.23 -1.63 -10.16
CA LEU A 139 22.07 -2.75 -10.59
C LEU A 139 21.85 -3.99 -9.70
N SER A 140 21.87 -3.80 -8.39
CA SER A 140 21.67 -4.90 -7.42
C SER A 140 20.30 -5.58 -7.61
N GLU A 141 19.26 -4.77 -7.84
CA GLU A 141 17.91 -5.24 -8.11
C GLU A 141 17.78 -5.95 -9.47
N LEU A 142 18.47 -5.46 -10.50
CA LEU A 142 18.54 -6.08 -11.81
C LEU A 142 19.26 -7.43 -11.74
N GLU A 143 20.42 -7.50 -11.09
CA GLU A 143 21.16 -8.76 -10.88
C GLU A 143 20.31 -9.81 -10.16
N ARG A 144 19.59 -9.39 -9.10
CA ARG A 144 18.64 -10.25 -8.38
C ARG A 144 17.53 -10.78 -9.28
N THR A 145 17.04 -9.95 -10.21
CA THR A 145 16.01 -10.35 -11.18
C THR A 145 16.58 -11.31 -12.23
N MET A 146 17.78 -11.04 -12.73
CA MET A 146 18.47 -11.89 -13.72
C MET A 146 18.85 -13.26 -13.13
N ALA A 147 19.05 -13.36 -11.82
CA ALA A 147 19.24 -14.63 -11.14
C ALA A 147 18.07 -15.61 -11.36
N LEU A 148 16.85 -15.13 -11.63
CA LEU A 148 15.71 -15.99 -11.99
C LEU A 148 16.01 -16.86 -13.22
N LEU A 149 16.77 -16.34 -14.17
CA LEU A 149 17.19 -17.07 -15.37
C LEU A 149 18.24 -18.14 -15.06
N ALA A 150 19.13 -17.88 -14.10
CA ALA A 150 20.18 -18.82 -13.73
C ALA A 150 19.65 -20.01 -12.91
N PHE A 151 18.60 -19.79 -12.13
CA PHE A 151 18.06 -20.81 -11.23
C PHE A 151 16.89 -21.62 -11.80
N GLU A 152 16.37 -21.35 -13.02
CA GLU A 152 15.35 -22.14 -13.75
C GLU A 152 14.44 -23.04 -12.88
N SER A 153 13.60 -22.46 -12.00
CA SER A 153 12.68 -23.20 -11.09
C SER A 153 13.35 -24.28 -10.21
N SER A 154 14.63 -24.13 -9.91
CA SER A 154 15.41 -25.03 -9.07
C SER A 154 14.97 -24.94 -7.61
N PRO A 155 14.87 -26.07 -6.89
CA PRO A 155 14.62 -26.07 -5.45
C PRO A 155 15.75 -25.41 -4.64
N MET A 156 16.88 -25.10 -5.26
CA MET A 156 18.01 -24.39 -4.64
C MET A 156 17.92 -22.86 -4.80
N MET A 157 16.84 -22.33 -5.40
CA MET A 157 16.66 -20.89 -5.58
C MET A 157 16.57 -20.18 -4.21
N PRO A 158 17.37 -19.12 -3.99
CA PRO A 158 17.27 -18.32 -2.76
C PRO A 158 15.87 -17.71 -2.58
N ALA A 159 15.41 -17.58 -1.33
CA ALA A 159 14.10 -16.99 -1.01
C ALA A 159 13.94 -15.56 -1.57
N SER A 160 15.01 -14.76 -1.51
CA SER A 160 15.03 -13.40 -2.06
C SER A 160 14.81 -13.32 -3.58
N VAL A 161 15.04 -14.42 -4.30
CA VAL A 161 14.83 -14.54 -5.75
C VAL A 161 13.46 -15.14 -6.03
N SER A 162 13.06 -16.19 -5.30
CA SER A 162 11.74 -16.81 -5.49
C SER A 162 10.58 -15.90 -5.11
N GLU A 163 10.77 -14.99 -4.15
CA GLU A 163 9.80 -13.96 -3.78
C GLU A 163 9.44 -13.02 -4.95
N LEU A 164 10.34 -12.80 -5.91
CA LEU A 164 10.05 -12.01 -7.12
C LEU A 164 8.94 -12.63 -7.98
N LEU A 165 8.82 -13.97 -7.94
CA LEU A 165 7.78 -14.70 -8.66
C LEU A 165 6.47 -14.78 -7.87
N SER A 166 6.44 -14.32 -6.61
CA SER A 166 5.23 -14.34 -5.81
C SER A 166 4.22 -13.27 -6.23
N PRO A 167 2.92 -13.46 -5.93
CA PRO A 167 1.92 -12.39 -6.07
C PRO A 167 2.24 -11.14 -5.24
N ALA A 168 2.97 -11.29 -4.12
CA ALA A 168 3.33 -10.17 -3.25
C ALA A 168 4.22 -9.15 -3.96
N GLN A 169 5.08 -9.58 -4.88
CA GLN A 169 5.90 -8.66 -5.68
C GLN A 169 5.03 -7.78 -6.59
N ARG A 170 3.99 -8.35 -7.24
CA ARG A 170 3.03 -7.55 -8.02
C ARG A 170 2.26 -6.57 -7.15
N MET A 171 1.83 -7.02 -5.96
CA MET A 171 1.12 -6.16 -5.00
C MET A 171 2.00 -4.98 -4.54
N LYS A 172 3.29 -5.22 -4.31
CA LYS A 172 4.25 -4.16 -3.95
C LYS A 172 4.35 -3.11 -5.06
N THR A 173 4.61 -3.52 -6.30
CA THR A 173 4.67 -2.61 -7.45
C THR A 173 3.36 -1.85 -7.64
N ALA A 174 2.22 -2.53 -7.48
CA ALA A 174 0.91 -1.90 -7.54
C ALA A 174 0.67 -0.86 -6.43
N ALA A 175 1.12 -1.13 -5.21
CA ALA A 175 1.05 -0.20 -4.10
C ALA A 175 1.92 1.05 -4.32
N GLU A 176 3.11 0.90 -4.89
CA GLU A 176 3.99 2.02 -5.23
C GLU A 176 3.39 2.92 -6.32
N VAL A 177 2.85 2.33 -7.39
CA VAL A 177 2.13 3.06 -8.44
C VAL A 177 0.94 3.79 -7.85
N ASN A 178 0.16 3.09 -7.03
CA ASN A 178 -1.01 3.64 -6.37
C ASN A 178 -0.67 4.86 -5.50
N ALA A 179 0.40 4.77 -4.69
CA ALA A 179 0.87 5.86 -3.85
C ALA A 179 1.33 7.07 -4.67
N ALA A 180 2.01 6.84 -5.80
CA ALA A 180 2.45 7.91 -6.69
C ALA A 180 1.27 8.61 -7.40
N ILE A 181 0.24 7.86 -7.80
CA ILE A 181 -1.00 8.42 -8.35
C ILE A 181 -1.68 9.31 -7.30
N LEU A 182 -1.87 8.81 -6.07
CA LEU A 182 -2.47 9.60 -4.98
C LEU A 182 -1.67 10.88 -4.71
N GLU A 183 -0.34 10.79 -4.63
CA GLU A 183 0.54 11.94 -4.43
C GLU A 183 0.42 12.98 -5.56
N SER A 184 0.29 12.54 -6.82
CA SER A 184 0.09 13.44 -7.96
C SER A 184 -1.22 14.23 -7.88
N PHE A 185 -2.26 13.65 -7.26
CA PHE A 185 -3.53 14.32 -6.99
C PHE A 185 -3.56 15.07 -5.65
N SER A 186 -2.40 15.25 -4.99
CA SER A 186 -2.28 15.84 -3.66
C SER A 186 -3.12 15.12 -2.59
N GLN A 187 -3.36 13.82 -2.79
CA GLN A 187 -4.04 12.94 -1.83
C GLN A 187 -3.00 12.22 -0.96
N GLY A 188 -3.41 11.86 0.26
CA GLY A 188 -2.55 11.09 1.17
C GLY A 188 -2.26 9.69 0.63
N LYS A 189 -1.04 9.19 0.85
CA LYS A 189 -0.61 7.83 0.44
C LYS A 189 -1.30 6.71 1.22
N GLU A 190 -1.79 7.03 2.42
CA GLU A 190 -2.46 6.09 3.33
C GLU A 190 -3.70 6.77 3.91
N ALA A 191 -4.77 5.99 4.11
CA ALA A 191 -5.99 6.46 4.73
C ALA A 191 -5.74 6.90 6.18
N LYS A 192 -6.21 8.09 6.54
CA LYS A 192 -6.05 8.67 7.88
C LYS A 192 -6.61 7.75 8.96
N LEU A 193 -7.69 7.03 8.64
CA LEU A 193 -8.29 6.05 9.54
C LEU A 193 -7.31 4.94 9.93
N VAL A 194 -6.54 4.41 8.96
CA VAL A 194 -5.53 3.37 9.21
C VAL A 194 -4.41 3.91 10.10
N SER A 195 -3.93 5.14 9.82
CA SER A 195 -2.91 5.78 10.66
C SER A 195 -3.42 6.03 12.10
N LEU A 196 -4.69 6.42 12.27
CA LEU A 196 -5.33 6.57 13.58
C LEU A 196 -5.45 5.24 14.33
N LEU A 197 -5.79 4.15 13.64
CA LEU A 197 -5.84 2.81 14.25
C LEU A 197 -4.45 2.36 14.73
N ARG A 198 -3.39 2.61 13.95
CA ARG A 198 -2.01 2.34 14.40
C ARG A 198 -1.62 3.18 15.61
N LEU A 199 -1.98 4.46 15.61
CA LEU A 199 -1.75 5.34 16.75
C LEU A 199 -2.50 4.87 18.00
N LEU A 200 -3.74 4.40 17.83
CA LEU A 200 -4.53 3.81 18.90
C LEU A 200 -3.83 2.59 19.49
N CYS A 201 -3.44 1.61 18.66
CA CYS A 201 -2.75 0.41 19.14
C CYS A 201 -1.42 0.73 19.83
N TRP A 202 -0.65 1.68 19.29
CA TRP A 202 0.58 2.15 19.92
C TRP A 202 0.31 2.82 21.27
N GLY A 203 -0.72 3.67 21.34
CA GLY A 203 -1.15 4.33 22.57
C GLY A 203 -1.62 3.34 23.63
N GLU A 204 -2.38 2.31 23.22
CA GLU A 204 -2.81 1.21 24.09
C GLU A 204 -1.62 0.44 24.65
N ALA A 205 -0.67 0.03 23.81
CA ALA A 205 0.55 -0.65 24.26
C ALA A 205 1.37 0.21 25.24
N MET A 206 1.51 1.50 24.95
CA MET A 206 2.18 2.44 25.86
C MET A 206 1.45 2.61 27.19
N LEU A 207 0.12 2.61 27.18
CA LEU A 207 -0.68 2.74 28.38
C LEU A 207 -0.64 1.45 29.20
N GLU A 208 -0.61 0.26 28.59
CA GLU A 208 -0.45 -1.02 29.31
C GLU A 208 0.86 -1.07 30.12
N GLU A 209 1.92 -0.41 29.66
CA GLU A 209 3.18 -0.31 30.40
C GLU A 209 3.09 0.64 31.62
N ARG A 210 2.24 1.67 31.55
CA ARG A 210 2.23 2.80 32.50
C ARG A 210 0.99 2.89 33.39
N ALA A 211 -0.11 2.26 33.02
CA ALA A 211 -1.40 2.34 33.68
C ALA A 211 -2.17 1.01 33.58
N ASP A 212 -2.94 0.69 34.62
CA ASP A 212 -3.92 -0.40 34.56
C ASP A 212 -5.26 0.20 34.10
N LEU A 213 -5.59 -0.04 32.84
CA LEU A 213 -6.82 0.43 32.20
C LEU A 213 -7.94 -0.63 32.27
N PRO A 214 -9.21 -0.21 32.30
CA PRO A 214 -10.33 -1.13 32.12
C PRO A 214 -10.32 -1.63 30.68
N LYS A 215 -10.05 -2.92 30.48
CA LYS A 215 -10.08 -3.55 29.16
C LYS A 215 -11.50 -3.49 28.62
N GLY A 216 -11.74 -2.64 27.63
CA GLY A 216 -13.00 -2.60 26.89
C GLY A 216 -13.15 -3.87 26.06
N LYS A 217 -14.24 -3.97 25.28
CA LYS A 217 -14.44 -5.02 24.25
C LYS A 217 -13.43 -4.88 23.09
N GLN A 218 -12.14 -4.87 23.40
CA GLN A 218 -11.00 -4.55 22.52
C GLN A 218 -10.39 -5.78 21.83
N GLU A 219 -10.81 -7.00 22.18
CA GLU A 219 -10.27 -8.23 21.59
C GLU A 219 -10.56 -8.37 20.07
N ASP A 220 -11.57 -7.66 19.54
CA ASP A 220 -11.92 -7.70 18.12
C ASP A 220 -11.05 -6.77 17.25
N ASN A 221 -10.51 -5.66 17.78
CA ASN A 221 -9.75 -4.68 16.98
C ASN A 221 -8.35 -5.18 16.58
N ASN A 222 -7.67 -5.90 17.48
CA ASN A 222 -6.34 -6.46 17.20
C ASN A 222 -6.36 -7.58 16.13
N GLN A 223 -7.52 -8.21 15.89
CA GLN A 223 -7.68 -9.20 14.82
C GLN A 223 -7.91 -8.56 13.43
N MET A 224 -8.43 -7.32 13.38
CA MET A 224 -8.63 -6.60 12.11
C MET A 224 -7.31 -6.16 11.47
N ILE A 225 -6.39 -5.59 12.25
CA ILE A 225 -5.08 -5.10 11.74
C ILE A 225 -4.18 -6.28 11.31
N ALA A 226 -4.32 -7.44 11.94
CA ALA A 226 -3.59 -8.66 11.55
C ALA A 226 -4.08 -9.22 10.20
N ARG A 227 -5.34 -8.95 9.80
CA ARG A 227 -5.92 -9.39 8.52
C ARG A 227 -5.54 -8.50 7.34
N GLU A 228 -5.31 -7.20 7.55
CA GLU A 228 -4.82 -6.29 6.50
C GLU A 228 -3.42 -6.67 5.99
N LYS A 229 -2.54 -7.22 6.85
CA LYS A 229 -1.23 -7.74 6.40
C LYS A 229 -1.30 -8.99 5.52
N LEU A 230 -2.46 -9.66 5.46
CA LEU A 230 -2.65 -10.92 4.74
C LEU A 230 -3.58 -10.79 3.53
N THR A 231 -4.30 -9.67 3.40
CA THR A 231 -5.24 -9.42 2.30
C THR A 231 -4.85 -8.15 1.54
N GLY A 232 -3.72 -8.23 0.83
CA GLY A 232 -3.43 -7.30 -0.25
C GLY A 232 -4.39 -7.54 -1.43
N ALA A 233 -5.63 -7.08 -1.30
CA ALA A 233 -6.61 -7.01 -2.37
C ALA A 233 -6.57 -5.62 -3.03
#